data_AF-A0A1C6H4N1-F1
#
_entry.id   AF-A0A1C6H4N1-F1
#
_cell.length_a   1.000
_cell.length_b   1.000
_cell.length_c   1.000
_cell.angle_alpha   90.00
_cell.angle_beta   90.00
_cell.angle_gamma   90.00
#
_symmetry.space_group_name_H-M   'P 1'
#
loop_
_entity.id
_entity.type
_entity.pdbx_description
1 polymer ?
#
loop_
_entity_poly.entity_id
_entity_poly.type
_entity_poly.pdbx_seq_one_letter_code
_entity_poly.pdbx_strand_id
1 'polypeptide(L)'
;MANNTALRAGKDTTRTITFKNKEHEKFYYTYLPKCRYQDVYHKALVYCLGIDRDTRENAEQIYDFKTGYVKTECLHEGWQTSGSVRIIRLAFNLYCDGTPSVYDYEGDSDRQVDECREYSVSDLFCCGYARYFWEAVKIRYPEYCFYRDWEDSYAEG
;
A
#
# COMPACT_ATOMS: atom_id res chain seq x y z
N MET A 1 -22.04 -4.41 -46.39
CA MET A 1 -21.83 -5.69 -45.66
C MET A 1 -20.31 -5.87 -45.57
N ALA A 2 -19.63 -6.05 -44.45
CA ALA A 2 -20.03 -6.32 -43.06
C ALA A 2 -19.05 -5.63 -42.08
N ASN A 3 -19.50 -5.54 -40.83
CA ASN A 3 -18.93 -4.82 -39.70
C ASN A 3 -17.67 -5.46 -39.08
N ASN A 4 -16.91 -4.60 -38.38
CA ASN A 4 -16.24 -4.82 -37.09
C ASN A 4 -15.12 -5.86 -36.95
N THR A 5 -13.90 -5.36 -36.77
CA THR A 5 -13.04 -5.79 -35.65
C THR A 5 -12.04 -4.71 -35.21
N ALA A 6 -12.55 -3.60 -34.65
CA ALA A 6 -11.76 -2.69 -33.81
C ALA A 6 -12.40 -2.54 -32.41
N LEU A 7 -13.09 -3.59 -31.96
CA LEU A 7 -13.74 -3.66 -30.65
C LEU A 7 -12.93 -4.58 -29.75
N ARG A 8 -11.79 -4.10 -29.24
CA ARG A 8 -11.19 -4.64 -28.01
C ARG A 8 -10.14 -3.72 -27.34
N ALA A 9 -10.21 -2.41 -27.59
CA ALA A 9 -9.67 -1.41 -26.67
C ALA A 9 -10.79 -1.00 -25.71
N GLY A 10 -11.21 -1.89 -24.81
CA GLY A 10 -12.45 -1.65 -24.06
C GLY A 10 -12.86 -2.76 -23.11
N LYS A 11 -11.93 -3.19 -22.25
CA LYS A 11 -12.33 -3.82 -20.99
C LYS A 11 -11.36 -3.30 -19.94
N ASP A 12 -11.63 -2.10 -19.46
CA ASP A 12 -11.20 -1.72 -18.12
C ASP A 12 -11.77 -2.80 -17.21
N THR A 13 -10.93 -3.75 -16.80
CA THR A 13 -11.26 -4.61 -15.66
C THR A 13 -11.20 -3.69 -14.46
N THR A 14 -12.31 -3.00 -14.17
CA THR A 14 -12.49 -2.25 -12.93
C THR A 14 -12.45 -3.27 -11.79
N ARG A 15 -11.23 -3.58 -11.33
CA ARG A 15 -10.99 -4.55 -10.27
C ARG A 15 -11.61 -4.02 -8.99
N THR A 16 -12.43 -4.84 -8.34
CA THR A 16 -12.96 -4.55 -7.01
C THR A 16 -11.84 -4.70 -5.98
N ILE A 17 -11.42 -3.58 -5.39
CA ILE A 17 -10.52 -3.56 -4.24
C ILE A 17 -11.21 -4.24 -3.06
N THR A 18 -10.50 -5.16 -2.38
CA THR A 18 -11.03 -5.82 -1.18
C THR A 18 -10.72 -4.99 0.06
N PHE A 19 -11.71 -4.38 0.68
CA PHE A 19 -11.53 -3.64 1.94
C PHE A 19 -11.81 -4.52 3.16
N LYS A 20 -11.21 -4.16 4.31
CA LYS A 20 -11.43 -4.86 5.60
C LYS A 20 -12.84 -4.69 6.12
N ASN A 21 -13.38 -3.48 5.98
CA ASN A 21 -14.72 -3.09 6.39
C ASN A 21 -15.07 -1.75 5.72
N LYS A 22 -16.28 -1.26 6.00
CA LYS A 22 -16.78 0.02 5.45
C LYS A 22 -15.94 1.23 5.87
N GLU A 23 -15.35 1.22 7.06
CA GLU A 23 -14.51 2.33 7.52
C GLU A 23 -13.18 2.39 6.78
N HIS A 24 -12.61 1.23 6.43
CA HIS A 24 -11.43 1.16 5.56
C HIS A 24 -11.75 1.72 4.17
N GLU A 25 -12.84 1.27 3.54
CA GLU A 25 -13.27 1.77 2.23
C GLU A 25 -13.54 3.29 2.25
N LYS A 26 -14.29 3.76 3.25
CA LYS A 26 -14.61 5.18 3.43
C LYS A 26 -13.35 6.01 3.59
N PHE A 27 -12.40 5.56 4.43
CA PHE A 27 -11.12 6.25 4.60
C PHE A 27 -10.37 6.36 3.28
N TYR A 28 -10.29 5.26 2.52
CA TYR A 28 -9.57 5.23 1.25
C TYR A 28 -10.07 6.29 0.27
N TYR A 29 -11.39 6.34 0.03
CA TYR A 29 -11.97 7.34 -0.88
C TYR A 29 -11.98 8.76 -0.32
N THR A 30 -11.88 8.93 1.00
CA THR A 30 -11.80 10.26 1.64
C THR A 30 -10.40 10.84 1.58
N TYR A 31 -9.35 10.02 1.75
CA TYR A 31 -7.97 10.48 1.90
C TYR A 31 -7.17 10.42 0.59
N LEU A 32 -7.47 9.52 -0.34
CA LEU A 32 -6.76 9.45 -1.62
C LEU A 32 -6.83 10.78 -2.41
N PRO A 33 -7.99 11.48 -2.48
CA PRO A 33 -8.05 12.78 -3.16
C PRO A 33 -7.25 13.89 -2.47
N LYS A 34 -6.85 13.71 -1.20
CA LYS A 34 -6.01 14.68 -0.49
C LYS A 34 -4.53 14.56 -0.85
N CYS A 35 -4.11 13.43 -1.43
CA CYS A 35 -2.75 13.24 -1.90
C CYS A 35 -2.44 14.12 -3.12
N ARG A 36 -1.18 14.57 -3.22
CA ARG A 36 -0.66 15.29 -4.40
C ARG A 36 -0.82 14.52 -5.72
N TYR A 37 -0.78 13.19 -5.67
CA TYR A 37 -0.98 12.29 -6.81
C TYR A 37 -1.88 11.12 -6.41
N GLN A 38 -2.48 10.47 -7.41
CA GLN A 38 -3.31 9.26 -7.24
C GLN A 38 -2.71 8.07 -8.00
N ASP A 39 -1.38 7.99 -8.02
CA ASP A 39 -0.63 6.87 -8.59
C ASP A 39 -0.67 5.61 -7.70
N VAL A 40 -0.02 4.54 -8.14
CA VAL A 40 0.00 3.25 -7.43
C VAL A 40 0.68 3.33 -6.06
N TYR A 41 1.61 4.26 -5.85
CA TYR A 41 2.29 4.46 -4.56
C TYR A 41 1.34 5.08 -3.54
N HIS A 42 0.67 6.17 -3.92
CA HIS A 42 -0.28 6.87 -3.05
C HIS A 42 -1.52 6.01 -2.77
N LYS A 43 -2.00 5.26 -3.77
CA LYS A 43 -3.09 4.29 -3.59
C LYS A 43 -2.71 3.22 -2.57
N ALA A 44 -1.54 2.61 -2.69
CA ALA A 44 -1.09 1.58 -1.75
C ALA A 44 -0.93 2.15 -0.33
N LEU A 45 -0.31 3.33 -0.20
CA LEU A 45 -0.15 4.03 1.08
C LEU A 45 -1.50 4.26 1.77
N VAL A 46 -2.43 4.94 1.10
CA VAL A 46 -3.75 5.29 1.67
C VAL A 46 -4.57 4.04 1.99
N TYR A 47 -4.48 3.00 1.15
CA TYR A 47 -5.10 1.71 1.43
C TYR A 47 -4.54 1.10 2.73
N CYS A 48 -3.22 1.03 2.88
CA CYS A 48 -2.60 0.52 4.12
C CYS A 48 -3.09 1.28 5.35
N LEU A 49 -3.00 2.61 5.35
CA LEU A 49 -3.44 3.46 6.47
C LEU A 49 -4.93 3.29 6.81
N GLY A 50 -5.74 2.91 5.84
CA GLY A 50 -7.16 2.65 6.02
C GLY A 50 -7.50 1.37 6.76
N ILE A 51 -6.57 0.42 6.92
CA ILE A 51 -6.85 -0.93 7.48
C ILE A 51 -7.25 -0.85 8.96
N ASP A 52 -6.52 -0.10 9.77
CA ASP A 52 -6.68 -0.07 11.22
C ASP A 52 -7.25 1.26 11.74
N ARG A 53 -7.91 1.22 12.89
CA ARG A 53 -8.51 2.42 13.48
C ARG A 53 -7.43 3.42 13.87
N ASP A 54 -6.36 2.97 14.50
CA ASP A 54 -5.31 3.84 15.05
C ASP A 54 -4.59 4.57 13.92
N THR A 55 -4.35 3.88 12.79
CA THR A 55 -3.73 4.48 11.61
C THR A 55 -4.66 5.47 10.89
N ARG A 56 -5.98 5.24 10.92
CA ARG A 56 -6.95 6.19 10.37
C ARG A 56 -7.06 7.47 11.20
N GLU A 57 -7.11 7.32 12.53
CA GLU A 57 -7.23 8.46 13.45
C GLU A 57 -5.96 9.32 13.48
N ASN A 58 -4.79 8.73 13.21
CA ASN A 58 -3.50 9.41 13.25
C ASN A 58 -2.87 9.61 11.85
N ALA A 59 -3.65 9.52 10.77
CA ALA A 59 -3.13 9.54 9.40
C ALA A 59 -2.24 10.76 9.09
N GLU A 60 -2.58 11.95 9.60
CA GLU A 60 -1.81 13.18 9.41
C GLU A 60 -0.50 13.23 10.22
N GLN A 61 -0.39 12.41 11.27
CA GLN A 61 0.85 12.19 12.00
C GLN A 61 1.76 11.17 11.31
N ILE A 62 1.21 10.30 10.46
CA ILE A 62 1.97 9.27 9.72
C ILE A 62 2.48 9.82 8.38
N TYR A 63 1.66 10.62 7.70
CA TYR A 63 1.93 11.11 6.35
C TYR A 63 1.38 12.52 6.15
N ASP A 64 2.21 13.40 5.61
CA ASP A 64 1.78 14.71 5.16
C ASP A 64 1.20 14.62 3.74
N PHE A 65 -0.12 14.67 3.65
CA PHE A 65 -0.86 14.58 2.39
C PHE A 65 -0.56 15.72 1.41
N LYS A 66 -0.12 16.87 1.91
CA LYS A 66 0.19 18.06 1.10
C LYS A 66 1.59 17.96 0.50
N THR A 67 2.60 17.65 1.31
CA THR A 67 4.01 17.63 0.88
C THR A 67 4.43 16.29 0.31
N GLY A 68 3.80 15.20 0.77
CA GLY A 68 4.14 13.82 0.44
C GLY A 68 5.26 13.22 1.31
N TYR A 69 5.54 13.82 2.47
CA TYR A 69 6.52 13.28 3.40
C TYR A 69 5.89 12.24 4.33
N VAL A 70 6.55 11.09 4.44
CA VAL A 70 6.33 10.14 5.53
C VAL A 70 7.00 10.67 6.81
N LYS A 71 6.34 10.45 7.95
CA LYS A 71 6.80 10.91 9.26
C LYS A 71 7.16 9.70 10.11
N THR A 72 8.42 9.31 10.09
CA THR A 72 8.89 8.07 10.72
C THR A 72 8.83 8.11 12.23
N GLU A 73 8.86 9.31 12.82
CA GLU A 73 8.68 9.54 14.25
C GLU A 73 7.37 8.96 14.79
N CYS A 74 6.34 8.81 13.92
CA CYS A 74 5.06 8.23 14.31
C CYS A 74 5.21 6.81 14.88
N LEU A 75 6.23 6.03 14.48
CA LEU A 75 6.47 4.67 14.96
C LEU A 75 6.78 4.59 16.46
N HIS A 76 7.11 5.72 17.08
CA HIS A 76 7.45 5.82 18.50
C HIS A 76 6.37 6.52 19.34
N GLU A 77 5.25 6.89 18.72
CA GLU A 77 4.16 7.59 19.40
C GLU A 77 3.36 6.67 20.33
N GLY A 78 2.85 7.25 21.42
CA GLY A 78 2.20 6.48 22.50
C GLY A 78 0.88 5.80 22.12
N TRP A 79 0.30 6.13 20.96
CA TRP A 79 -0.91 5.49 20.45
C TRP A 79 -0.64 4.20 19.66
N GLN A 80 0.64 3.88 19.40
CA GLN A 80 0.99 2.73 18.58
C GLN A 80 0.59 1.39 19.22
N THR A 81 0.08 0.50 18.38
CA THR A 81 -0.13 -0.92 18.66
C THR A 81 0.74 -1.77 17.74
N SER A 82 0.91 -3.04 18.08
CA SER A 82 1.65 -3.97 17.20
C SER A 82 1.00 -4.12 15.81
N GLY A 83 -0.30 -3.83 15.68
CA GLY A 83 -1.01 -3.83 14.40
C GLY A 83 -0.74 -2.57 13.58
N SER A 84 -0.80 -1.40 14.20
CA SER A 84 -0.57 -0.12 13.52
C SER A 84 0.87 0.02 13.03
N VAL A 85 1.85 -0.38 13.84
CA VAL A 85 3.27 -0.34 13.45
C VAL A 85 3.54 -1.17 12.19
N ARG A 86 2.99 -2.38 12.09
CA ARG A 86 3.12 -3.23 10.88
C ARG A 86 2.47 -2.59 9.66
N ILE A 87 1.29 -2.00 9.82
CA ILE A 87 0.62 -1.28 8.74
C ILE A 87 1.48 -0.13 8.23
N ILE A 88 2.03 0.67 9.14
CA ILE A 88 2.83 1.85 8.80
C ILE A 88 4.11 1.45 8.09
N ARG A 89 4.83 0.44 8.60
CA ARG A 89 6.04 -0.07 7.93
C ARG A 89 5.75 -0.61 6.54
N LEU A 90 4.67 -1.38 6.34
CA LEU A 90 4.27 -1.80 5.00
C LEU A 90 3.90 -0.60 4.10
N ALA A 91 3.16 0.37 4.63
CA ALA A 91 2.75 1.57 3.90
C ALA A 91 3.98 2.37 3.43
N PHE A 92 4.96 2.59 4.32
CA PHE A 92 6.23 3.22 4.03
C PHE A 92 7.01 2.45 2.98
N ASN A 93 7.05 1.12 3.08
CA ASN A 93 7.77 0.30 2.11
C ASN A 93 7.18 0.39 0.70
N LEU A 94 5.85 0.25 0.57
CA LEU A 94 5.20 0.33 -0.72
C LEU A 94 5.24 1.74 -1.32
N TYR A 95 5.25 2.78 -0.48
CA TYR A 95 5.29 4.17 -0.91
C TYR A 95 6.69 4.67 -1.27
N CYS A 96 7.69 4.39 -0.43
CA CYS A 96 9.06 4.88 -0.59
C CYS A 96 9.97 3.92 -1.36
N ASP A 97 9.51 2.68 -1.62
CA ASP A 97 10.34 1.60 -2.16
C ASP A 97 11.59 1.32 -1.30
N GLY A 98 11.40 1.37 0.02
CA GLY A 98 12.50 1.28 0.98
C GLY A 98 12.03 1.19 2.43
N THR A 99 12.94 1.44 3.37
CA THR A 99 12.67 1.32 4.82
C THR A 99 13.04 2.65 5.50
N PRO A 100 12.24 3.71 5.32
CA PRO A 100 12.66 5.07 5.66
C PRO A 100 13.02 5.29 7.14
N SER A 101 12.41 4.55 8.07
CA SER A 101 12.75 4.66 9.51
C SER A 101 14.13 4.12 9.86
N VAL A 102 14.78 3.35 8.98
CA VAL A 102 16.17 2.90 9.19
C VAL A 102 17.13 4.10 9.25
N TYR A 103 16.81 5.19 8.55
CA TYR A 103 17.64 6.39 8.57
C TYR A 103 17.56 7.17 9.88
N ASP A 104 16.56 6.91 10.74
CA ASP A 104 16.45 7.52 12.06
C ASP A 104 17.55 7.05 13.02
N TYR A 105 18.24 5.96 12.68
CA TYR A 105 19.32 5.35 13.45
C TYR A 105 20.71 5.54 12.83
N GLU A 106 20.89 6.61 12.05
CA GLU A 106 22.21 6.92 11.47
C GLU A 106 23.30 7.00 12.55
N GLY A 107 24.42 6.29 12.32
CA GLY A 107 25.52 6.18 13.29
C GLY A 107 25.39 5.00 14.26
N ASP A 108 24.30 4.24 14.22
CA ASP A 108 24.09 3.02 15.02
C ASP A 108 23.71 1.84 14.10
N SER A 109 24.72 1.13 13.59
CA SER A 109 24.52 0.04 12.61
C SER A 109 23.65 -1.10 13.14
N ASP A 110 23.74 -1.39 14.44
CA ASP A 110 22.99 -2.50 15.04
C ASP A 110 21.49 -2.16 15.06
N ARG A 111 21.14 -0.93 15.46
CA ARG A 111 19.75 -0.46 15.41
C ARG A 111 19.21 -0.31 13.99
N GLN A 112 20.05 0.08 13.03
CA GLN A 112 19.67 0.09 11.61
C GLN A 112 19.31 -1.29 11.10
N VAL A 113 20.11 -2.31 11.45
CA VAL A 113 19.84 -3.71 11.09
C VAL A 113 18.56 -4.20 11.77
N ASP A 114 18.37 -3.88 13.04
CA ASP A 114 17.16 -4.28 13.78
C ASP A 114 15.91 -3.63 13.20
N GLU A 115 15.91 -2.32 12.92
CA GLU A 115 14.75 -1.67 12.27
C GLU A 115 14.51 -2.22 10.86
N CYS A 116 15.56 -2.55 10.10
CA CYS A 116 15.41 -3.15 8.78
C CYS A 116 14.71 -4.52 8.83
N ARG A 117 15.01 -5.34 9.85
CA ARG A 117 14.36 -6.66 10.05
C ARG A 117 12.85 -6.53 10.24
N GLU A 118 12.39 -5.46 10.88
CA GLU A 118 10.96 -5.22 11.12
C GLU A 118 10.13 -5.01 9.85
N TYR A 119 10.77 -4.80 8.70
CA TYR A 119 10.14 -4.75 7.38
C TYR A 119 10.07 -6.12 6.69
N SER A 120 10.57 -7.19 7.33
CA SER A 120 10.53 -8.53 6.76
C SER A 120 9.09 -9.02 6.56
N VAL A 121 8.89 -9.92 5.59
CA VAL A 121 7.59 -10.56 5.39
C VAL A 121 7.12 -11.26 6.68
N SER A 122 8.04 -11.87 7.44
CA SER A 122 7.72 -12.54 8.69
C SER A 122 7.15 -11.56 9.71
N ASP A 123 7.80 -10.40 9.91
CA ASP A 123 7.39 -9.43 10.92
C ASP A 123 6.12 -8.67 10.53
N LEU A 124 5.98 -8.34 9.25
CA LEU A 124 4.80 -7.66 8.73
C LEU A 124 3.58 -8.61 8.67
N PHE A 125 3.70 -9.79 8.07
CA PHE A 125 2.54 -10.64 7.77
C PHE A 125 2.11 -11.55 8.91
N CYS A 126 2.87 -11.66 10.00
CA CYS A 126 2.48 -12.40 11.20
C CYS A 126 1.40 -11.64 12.02
N CYS A 127 0.24 -11.38 11.39
CA CYS A 127 -0.91 -10.71 12.00
C CYS A 127 -2.21 -10.99 11.22
N GLY A 128 -3.36 -10.60 11.78
CA GLY A 128 -4.68 -10.75 11.14
C GLY A 128 -4.90 -9.88 9.89
N TYR A 129 -3.92 -9.08 9.47
CA TYR A 129 -4.02 -8.17 8.33
C TYR A 129 -3.36 -8.67 7.04
N ALA A 130 -2.72 -9.84 7.06
CA ALA A 130 -2.02 -10.43 5.91
C ALA A 130 -2.83 -10.40 4.60
N ARG A 131 -4.14 -10.71 4.64
CA ARG A 131 -5.01 -10.67 3.45
C ARG A 131 -5.15 -9.28 2.82
N TYR A 132 -5.12 -8.24 3.64
CA TYR A 132 -5.23 -6.85 3.20
C TYR A 132 -3.87 -6.32 2.78
N PHE A 133 -2.79 -6.77 3.41
CA PHE A 133 -1.43 -6.47 2.98
C PHE A 133 -1.17 -6.98 1.56
N TRP A 134 -1.66 -8.19 1.24
CA TRP A 134 -1.62 -8.71 -0.12
C TRP A 134 -2.40 -7.84 -1.12
N GLU A 135 -3.55 -7.28 -0.72
CA GLU A 135 -4.29 -6.36 -1.58
C GLU A 135 -3.55 -5.04 -1.79
N ALA A 136 -2.86 -4.52 -0.77
CA ALA A 136 -2.00 -3.34 -0.90
C ALA A 136 -0.85 -3.56 -1.91
N VAL A 137 -0.20 -4.73 -1.86
CA VAL A 137 0.84 -5.12 -2.84
C VAL A 137 0.28 -5.14 -4.26
N LYS A 138 -0.92 -5.70 -4.46
CA LYS A 138 -1.57 -5.69 -5.77
C LYS A 138 -1.93 -4.30 -6.28
N ILE A 139 -2.33 -3.41 -5.38
CA ILE A 139 -2.60 -2.00 -5.71
C ILE A 139 -1.31 -1.31 -6.14
N ARG A 140 -0.18 -1.64 -5.50
CA ARG A 140 1.14 -1.10 -5.81
C ARG A 140 1.71 -1.63 -7.13
N TYR A 141 1.43 -2.88 -7.47
CA TYR A 141 1.99 -3.61 -8.62
C TYR A 141 0.89 -4.23 -9.51
N PRO A 142 -0.07 -3.43 -10.02
CA PRO A 142 -1.21 -3.96 -10.75
C PRO A 142 -0.81 -4.71 -12.03
N GLU A 143 0.24 -4.26 -12.72
CA GLU A 143 0.75 -4.86 -13.96
C GLU A 143 1.32 -6.27 -13.76
N TYR A 144 1.85 -6.57 -12.57
CA TYR A 144 2.41 -7.88 -12.23
C TYR A 144 1.39 -8.81 -11.58
N CYS A 145 0.37 -8.24 -10.95
CA CYS A 145 -0.65 -8.99 -10.24
C CYS A 145 -1.84 -9.36 -11.13
N PHE A 146 -2.05 -8.62 -12.21
CA PHE A 146 -3.18 -8.78 -13.14
C PHE A 146 -2.65 -8.86 -14.56
N TYR A 147 -2.04 -10.00 -14.86
CA TYR A 147 -1.58 -10.32 -16.19
C TYR A 147 -2.76 -10.26 -17.18
N ARG A 148 -2.55 -9.56 -18.29
CA ARG A 148 -3.30 -9.81 -19.53
C ARG A 148 -2.40 -10.67 -20.37
N ASP A 149 -2.75 -11.94 -20.46
CA ASP A 149 -1.99 -12.91 -21.22
C ASP A 149 -1.76 -12.45 -22.67
N TRP A 150 -0.48 -12.27 -23.01
CA TRP A 150 -0.03 -12.33 -24.40
C TRP A 150 0.21 -13.81 -24.77
N GLU A 151 0.44 -14.68 -23.79
CA GLU A 151 0.65 -16.13 -23.99
C GLU A 151 -0.65 -16.88 -24.31
N ASP A 152 -1.78 -16.51 -23.70
CA ASP A 152 -3.13 -16.99 -24.10
C ASP A 152 -3.47 -16.64 -25.55
N SER A 153 -2.87 -15.60 -26.13
CA SER A 153 -3.10 -15.25 -27.55
C SER A 153 -2.41 -16.22 -28.53
N TYR A 154 -1.46 -17.03 -28.06
CA TYR A 154 -0.80 -18.08 -28.86
C TYR A 154 -1.31 -19.49 -28.54
N ALA A 155 -2.00 -19.68 -27.42
CA ALA A 155 -2.64 -20.96 -27.06
C ALA A 155 -3.94 -21.22 -27.83
N GLU A 156 -4.51 -20.19 -28.49
CA GLU A 156 -5.67 -20.29 -29.39
C GLU A 156 -5.29 -20.25 -30.89
N GLY A 157 -4.00 -20.39 -31.24
CA GLY A 157 -3.46 -20.33 -32.60
C GLY A 157 -3.22 -21.67 -33.28
#